data_AF-D6GQD8-F1
#
_entry.id   AF-D6GQD8-F1
#
_cell.length_a   1.000
_cell.length_b   1.000
_cell.length_c   1.000
_cell.angle_alpha   90.00
_cell.angle_beta   90.00
_cell.angle_gamma   90.00
#
_symmetry.space_group_name_H-M   'P 1'
#
loop_
_entity.id
_entity.type
_entity.pdbx_description
1 polymer ?
#
loop_
_entity_poly.entity_id
_entity_poly.type
_entity_poly.pdbx_seq_one_letter_code
_entity_poly.pdbx_strand_id
1 'polypeptide(L)'
;MNLNGLLIGVSCFILIGLFHPIVIYTEYRFGKQLWPIFAVFGSTCITISFFLKDDTVSAIVSILGFCLLWSIKELFEQEKRVQKGWYPKNPKKR
;
A
#
# COMPACT_ATOMS: atom_id res chain seq x y z
N MET A 1 -24.12 -7.79 18.18
CA MET A 1 -23.41 -8.17 16.93
C MET A 1 -22.18 -7.29 16.82
N ASN A 2 -20.99 -7.86 16.62
CA ASN A 2 -19.74 -7.09 16.56
C ASN A 2 -19.57 -6.41 15.20
N LEU A 3 -20.18 -5.24 15.04
CA LEU A 3 -20.03 -4.39 13.84
C LEU A 3 -18.57 -4.01 13.57
N ASN A 4 -17.71 -4.01 14.60
CA ASN A 4 -16.29 -3.70 14.49
C ASN A 4 -15.55 -4.66 13.54
N GLY A 5 -15.86 -5.97 13.60
CA GLY A 5 -15.25 -6.95 12.70
C GLY A 5 -15.63 -6.73 11.24
N LEU A 6 -16.90 -6.38 11.00
CA LEU A 6 -17.37 -6.02 9.66
C LEU A 6 -16.68 -4.74 9.14
N LEU A 7 -16.56 -3.73 10.00
CA LEU A 7 -15.88 -2.47 9.70
C LEU A 7 -14.42 -2.69 9.33
N ILE A 8 -13.69 -3.52 10.08
CA ILE A 8 -12.30 -3.88 9.79
C ILE A 8 -12.20 -4.61 8.45
N GLY A 9 -13.08 -5.59 8.21
CA GLY A 9 -13.08 -6.36 6.95
C GLY A 9 -13.35 -5.51 5.72
N VAL A 10 -14.36 -4.63 5.77
CA VAL A 10 -14.68 -3.70 4.68
C VAL A 10 -13.53 -2.70 4.48
N SER A 11 -12.98 -2.14 5.55
CA SER A 11 -11.85 -1.21 5.47
C SER A 11 -10.62 -1.87 4.85
N CYS A 12 -10.33 -3.12 5.22
CA CYS A 12 -9.24 -3.91 4.66
C CYS A 12 -9.40 -4.09 3.14
N PHE A 13 -10.59 -4.52 2.70
CA PHE A 13 -10.85 -4.74 1.28
C PHE A 13 -10.70 -3.46 0.46
N ILE A 14 -11.21 -2.33 0.98
CA ILE A 14 -11.07 -1.02 0.34
C ILE A 14 -9.60 -0.61 0.27
N LEU A 15 -8.83 -0.76 1.35
CA LEU A 15 -7.41 -0.41 1.36
C LEU A 15 -6.62 -1.22 0.34
N ILE A 16 -6.80 -2.55 0.32
CA ILE A 16 -6.13 -3.42 -0.67
C ILE A 16 -6.50 -3.00 -2.09
N GLY A 17 -7.79 -2.75 -2.35
CA GLY A 17 -8.28 -2.31 -3.66
C GLY A 17 -7.70 -0.97 -4.11
N LEU A 18 -7.55 -0.01 -3.19
CA LEU A 18 -6.97 1.30 -3.47
C LEU A 18 -5.46 1.25 -3.70
N PHE A 19 -4.73 0.38 -2.99
CA PHE A 19 -3.27 0.34 -3.11
C PHE A 19 -2.78 -0.22 -4.45
N HIS A 20 -3.55 -1.10 -5.12
CA HIS A 20 -3.20 -1.61 -6.45
C HIS A 20 -3.02 -0.50 -7.51
N PRO A 21 -4.02 0.37 -7.77
CA PRO A 21 -3.86 1.47 -8.72
C PRO A 21 -2.84 2.51 -8.25
N ILE A 22 -2.71 2.74 -6.94
CA ILE A 22 -1.68 3.64 -6.38
C ILE A 22 -0.28 3.14 -6.77
N VAL A 23 0.00 1.85 -6.61
CA VAL A 23 1.31 1.28 -6.95
C VAL A 23 1.60 1.38 -8.44
N ILE A 24 0.61 1.08 -9.30
CA ILE A 24 0.75 1.20 -10.76
C ILE A 24 1.04 2.65 -11.15
N TYR A 25 0.29 3.60 -10.59
CA TYR A 25 0.51 5.03 -10.85
C TYR A 25 1.89 5.50 -10.37
N THR A 26 2.29 5.04 -9.19
CA THR A 26 3.59 5.38 -8.60
C THR A 26 4.74 4.82 -9.43
N GLU A 27 4.63 3.56 -9.87
CA GLU A 27 5.55 2.95 -10.82
C GLU A 27 5.59 3.80 -12.09
N TYR A 28 4.44 4.08 -12.70
CA TYR A 28 4.39 4.76 -13.99
C TYR A 28 5.04 6.15 -13.94
N ARG A 29 4.79 6.93 -12.88
CA ARG A 29 5.26 8.31 -12.78
C ARG A 29 6.68 8.45 -12.24
N PHE A 30 7.03 7.70 -11.19
CA PHE A 30 8.28 7.87 -10.45
C PHE A 30 9.16 6.62 -10.45
N GLY A 31 8.57 5.46 -10.70
CA GLY A 31 9.27 4.17 -10.71
C GLY A 31 9.55 3.61 -9.33
N LYS A 32 10.41 2.59 -9.29
CA LYS A 32 10.74 1.88 -8.04
C LYS A 32 11.44 2.75 -7.01
N GLN A 33 12.00 3.91 -7.38
CA GLN A 33 12.78 4.76 -6.48
C GLN A 33 11.99 5.29 -5.28
N LEU A 34 10.65 5.32 -5.35
CA LEU A 34 9.80 5.72 -4.23
C LEU A 34 9.52 4.61 -3.20
N TRP A 35 10.13 3.43 -3.34
CA TRP A 35 10.01 2.36 -2.34
C TRP A 35 10.33 2.80 -0.90
N PRO A 36 11.31 3.71 -0.61
CA PRO A 36 11.60 4.10 0.77
C PRO A 36 10.46 4.90 1.40
N ILE A 37 9.68 5.64 0.59
CA ILE A 37 8.52 6.39 1.09
C ILE A 37 7.49 5.42 1.65
N PHE A 38 7.15 4.38 0.88
CA PHE A 38 6.24 3.33 1.35
C PHE A 38 6.75 2.63 2.61
N ALA A 39 8.07 2.41 2.72
CA ALA A 39 8.69 1.81 3.91
C ALA A 39 8.54 2.71 5.14
N VAL A 40 8.90 4.00 5.02
CA VAL A 40 8.82 4.96 6.12
C VAL A 40 7.38 5.15 6.58
N PHE A 41 6.45 5.38 5.66
CA PHE A 41 5.04 5.54 6.01
C PHE A 41 4.45 4.25 6.60
N GLY A 42 4.76 3.08 6.01
CA GLY A 42 4.30 1.78 6.51
C GLY A 42 4.77 1.51 7.95
N SER A 43 6.06 1.69 8.22
CA SER A 43 6.62 1.56 9.57
C SER A 43 6.01 2.55 10.54
N THR A 44 5.84 3.82 10.14
CA THR A 44 5.23 4.85 10.98
C THR A 44 3.80 4.48 11.36
N CYS A 45 2.99 3.99 10.42
CA CYS A 45 1.62 3.53 10.70
C CYS A 45 1.60 2.36 11.67
N ILE A 46 2.47 1.36 11.49
CA ILE A 46 2.58 0.23 12.42
C ILE A 46 2.99 0.72 13.81
N THR A 47 3.99 1.60 13.92
CA THR A 47 4.39 2.18 15.21
C THR A 47 3.24 2.94 15.87
N ILE A 48 2.49 3.75 15.11
CA ILE A 48 1.32 4.48 15.63
C ILE A 48 0.23 3.52 16.13
N SER A 49 0.03 2.37 15.48
CA SER A 49 -1.01 1.42 15.88
C SER A 49 -0.86 0.91 17.32
N PHE A 50 0.36 0.83 17.85
CA PHE A 50 0.61 0.44 19.25
C PHE A 50 0.15 1.47 20.28
N PHE A 51 0.02 2.75 19.89
CA PHE A 51 -0.38 3.83 20.79
C PHE A 51 -1.86 4.20 20.71
N LEU A 52 -2.62 3.52 19.83
CA LEU A 52 -4.05 3.76 19.67
C LEU A 52 -4.84 3.01 20.75
N LYS A 53 -5.80 3.71 21.37
CA LYS A 53 -6.65 3.18 22.46
C LYS A 53 -7.83 2.35 21.96
N ASP A 54 -8.24 2.55 20.71
CA ASP A 54 -9.37 1.84 20.11
C ASP A 54 -8.83 0.68 19.25
N ASP A 55 -9.22 -0.55 19.59
CA ASP A 55 -8.76 -1.76 18.91
C ASP A 55 -9.18 -1.78 17.42
N THR A 56 -10.33 -1.22 17.08
CA THR A 56 -10.84 -1.16 15.70
C THR A 56 -9.99 -0.21 14.87
N VAL A 57 -9.71 0.99 15.41
CA VAL A 57 -8.86 1.97 14.74
C VAL A 57 -7.41 1.47 14.66
N SER A 58 -6.90 0.86 15.72
CA SER A 58 -5.58 0.23 15.75
C SER A 58 -5.44 -0.83 14.65
N ALA A 59 -6.43 -1.72 14.52
CA ALA A 59 -6.45 -2.73 13.46
C ALA A 59 -6.45 -2.12 12.06
N ILE A 60 -7.28 -1.11 11.79
CA ILE A 60 -7.33 -0.45 10.48
C ILE A 60 -6.01 0.24 10.14
N VAL A 61 -5.39 0.93 11.09
CA VAL A 61 -4.09 1.60 10.91
C VAL A 61 -2.97 0.57 10.69
N SER A 62 -3.01 -0.55 11.40
CA SER A 62 -2.08 -1.67 11.19
C SER A 62 -2.22 -2.24 9.77
N ILE A 63 -3.46 -2.52 9.32
CA ILE A 63 -3.74 -2.98 7.96
C ILE A 63 -3.22 -2.00 6.91
N LEU A 64 -3.42 -0.69 7.12
CA LEU A 64 -2.89 0.34 6.24
C LEU A 64 -1.36 0.31 6.19
N GLY A 65 -0.70 0.16 7.33
CA GLY A 65 0.75 0.00 7.42
C GLY A 65 1.26 -1.23 6.65
N PHE A 66 0.61 -2.38 6.79
CA PHE A 66 0.94 -3.58 6.03
C PHE A 66 0.65 -3.44 4.53
N CYS A 67 -0.42 -2.74 4.13
CA CYS A 67 -0.69 -2.44 2.73
C CYS A 67 0.41 -1.58 2.10
N LEU A 68 0.92 -0.57 2.84
CA LEU A 68 2.05 0.25 2.41
C LEU A 68 3.33 -0.59 2.25
N LEU A 69 3.63 -1.47 3.21
CA LEU A 69 4.80 -2.35 3.10
C LEU A 69 4.66 -3.35 1.94
N TRP A 70 3.47 -3.94 1.75
CA TRP A 70 3.19 -4.83 0.63
C TRP A 70 3.34 -4.12 -0.72
N SER A 71 2.93 -2.85 -0.79
CA SER A 71 3.05 -2.00 -1.97
C SER A 71 4.49 -1.87 -2.47
N ILE A 72 5.50 -2.02 -1.60
CA ILE A 72 6.91 -2.07 -2.00
C ILE A 72 7.16 -3.28 -2.91
N LYS A 73 6.74 -4.48 -2.46
CA LYS A 73 6.91 -5.71 -3.23
C LYS A 73 6.16 -5.61 -4.56
N GLU A 74 4.91 -5.12 -4.53
CA GLU A 74 4.11 -4.92 -5.73
C GLU A 74 4.77 -3.93 -6.69
N LEU A 75 5.40 -2.86 -6.19
CA LEU A 75 6.11 -1.87 -7.02
C LEU A 75 7.27 -2.50 -7.81
N PHE A 76 8.08 -3.34 -7.17
CA PHE A 76 9.15 -4.09 -7.85
C PHE A 76 8.61 -5.12 -8.84
N GLU A 77 7.47 -5.74 -8.53
CA GLU A 77 6.84 -6.70 -9.45
C GLU A 77 6.22 -6.00 -10.66
N GLN A 78 5.60 -4.84 -10.46
CA GLN A 78 5.08 -3.99 -11.53
C GLN A 78 6.20 -3.51 -12.46
N GLU A 79 7.37 -3.15 -11.94
CA GLU A 79 8.53 -2.83 -12.77
C GLU A 79 8.89 -4.01 -13.70
N LYS A 80 8.91 -5.25 -13.17
CA LYS A 80 9.16 -6.45 -13.98
C LYS A 80 8.06 -6.67 -15.03
N ARG A 81 6.79 -6.38 -14.71
CA ARG A 81 5.67 -6.48 -15.66
C ARG A 81 5.78 -5.44 -16.77
N VAL A 82 6.21 -4.22 -16.46
CA VAL A 82 6.53 -3.17 -17.45
C VAL A 82 7.72 -3.59 -18.33
N GLN A 83 8.78 -4.16 -17.75
CA GLN A 83 9.93 -4.66 -18.50
C GLN A 83 9.57 -5.80 -19.46
N LYS A 84 8.61 -6.65 -19.08
CA LYS A 84 8.03 -7.69 -19.95
C LYS A 84 7.11 -7.15 -21.04
N GLY A 85 6.79 -5.85 -21.04
CA GLY A 85 5.89 -5.21 -22.01
C GLY A 85 4.41 -5.41 -21.72
N TRP A 86 4.03 -5.93 -20.55
CA TRP A 86 2.61 -6.10 -20.17
C TRP A 86 1.92 -4.78 -19.83
N TYR A 87 2.71 -3.76 -19.48
CA TYR A 87 2.23 -2.41 -19.19
C TYR A 87 3.06 -1.37 -19.94
N PRO A 88 2.44 -0.25 -20.38
CA PRO A 88 3.14 0.79 -21.12
C PRO A 88 4.20 1.45 -20.24
N LYS A 89 5.45 1.41 -20.70
CA LYS A 89 6.54 2.16 -20.07
C LYS A 89 6.31 3.65 -20.29
N ASN A 90 6.39 4.45 -19.23
CA ASN A 90 6.30 5.89 -19.36
C ASN A 90 7.55 6.44 -20.12
N PRO A 91 7.39 7.06 -21.30
CA PRO A 91 8.52 7.59 -22.08
C PRO A 91 9.13 8.85 -21.46
N LYS A 92 8.43 9.50 -20.51
CA LYS A 92 8.91 10.71 -19.80
C LYS A 92 9.69 10.37 -18.52
N LYS A 93 9.88 9.09 -18.23
CA LYS A 93 10.64 8.60 -17.08
C LYS A 93 12.13 8.71 -17.43
N ARG A 94 12.80 9.75 -16.93
CA ARG A 94 14.27 9.91 -17.01
C ARG A 94 14.94 9.08 -15.93
#